data_AF-A0A843L6N4-F1
#
_entry.id   AF-A0A843L6N4-F1
#
_cell.length_a   1.000
_cell.length_b   1.000
_cell.length_c   1.000
_cell.angle_alpha   90.00
_cell.angle_beta   90.00
_cell.angle_gamma   90.00
#
_symmetry.space_group_name_H-M   'P 1'
#
loop_
_entity.id
_entity.type
_entity.pdbx_description
1 polymer ?
#
loop_
_entity_poly.entity_id
_entity_poly.type
_entity_poly.pdbx_seq_one_letter_code
_entity_poly.pdbx_strand_id
1 'polypeptide(L)'
;MPKRIERYRRYIEATHAVEIARRLFVMNAFDGVLTLMGVVIGAHLSGVTDPHVVITAGIAASLAMGISGISGAYLAERAERRRDLKKLETAMLKNLEDTQYARATEFASVVVAVVDGISPALSAAIIVVPYLFAGKIGIQSAFYASLLLGLAVLFTLGIFLARVSDERPLASGIQMILVGIATIIIVGLVAQ
;
A
#
# COMPACT_ATOMS: atom_id res chain seq x y z
N MET A 1 1.82 -13.89 28.92
CA MET A 1 1.73 -13.32 27.56
C MET A 1 0.31 -12.95 27.08
N PRO A 2 -0.83 -13.62 27.45
CA PRO A 2 -2.14 -13.29 26.85
C PRO A 2 -2.68 -11.89 27.22
N LYS A 3 -2.38 -11.37 28.42
CA LYS A 3 -2.83 -10.04 28.87
C LYS A 3 -2.31 -8.85 28.05
N ARG A 4 -1.19 -8.98 27.33
CA ARG A 4 -0.64 -7.89 26.47
C ARG A 4 -1.39 -7.80 25.15
N ILE A 5 -1.70 -8.94 24.52
CA ILE A 5 -2.40 -9.02 23.24
C ILE A 5 -3.81 -8.43 23.36
N GLU A 6 -4.48 -8.74 24.46
CA GLU A 6 -5.83 -8.23 24.74
C GLU A 6 -5.87 -6.71 24.98
N ARG A 7 -4.78 -6.15 25.52
CA ARG A 7 -4.61 -4.70 25.68
C ARG A 7 -4.40 -3.99 24.35
N TYR A 8 -3.55 -4.54 23.48
CA TYR A 8 -3.32 -3.98 22.13
C TYR A 8 -4.58 -4.06 21.27
N ARG A 9 -5.35 -5.15 21.38
CA ARG A 9 -6.63 -5.28 20.69
C ARG A 9 -7.63 -4.20 21.12
N ARG A 10 -7.76 -3.94 22.43
CA ARG A 10 -8.61 -2.84 22.93
C ARG A 10 -8.16 -1.48 22.43
N TYR A 11 -6.87 -1.23 22.29
CA TYR A 11 -6.36 0.04 21.75
C TYR A 11 -6.73 0.24 20.28
N ILE A 12 -6.61 -0.83 19.49
CA ILE A 12 -6.94 -0.85 18.07
C ILE A 12 -8.46 -0.65 17.86
N GLU A 13 -9.29 -1.33 18.65
CA GLU A 13 -10.76 -1.20 18.61
C GLU A 13 -11.23 0.19 19.07
N ALA A 14 -10.64 0.73 20.16
CA ALA A 14 -11.02 2.04 20.71
C ALA A 14 -10.63 3.23 19.82
N THR A 15 -9.74 3.06 18.86
CA THR A 15 -9.22 4.15 18.00
C THR A 15 -9.60 3.98 16.52
N HIS A 16 -10.48 3.03 16.20
CA HIS A 16 -10.85 2.67 14.82
C HIS A 16 -9.66 2.41 13.88
N ALA A 17 -8.52 2.00 14.45
CA ALA A 17 -7.27 1.86 13.71
C ALA A 17 -7.35 0.78 12.62
N VAL A 18 -8.18 -0.24 12.80
CA VAL A 18 -8.39 -1.30 11.79
C VAL A 18 -9.00 -0.75 10.50
N GLU A 19 -9.99 0.14 10.62
CA GLU A 19 -10.68 0.71 9.48
C GLU A 19 -9.74 1.63 8.68
N ILE A 20 -8.98 2.46 9.40
CA ILE A 20 -7.97 3.33 8.81
C ILE A 20 -6.87 2.50 8.14
N ALA A 21 -6.33 1.49 8.83
CA ALA A 21 -5.31 0.60 8.29
C ALA A 21 -5.80 -0.17 7.07
N ARG A 22 -7.05 -0.64 7.06
CA ARG A 22 -7.65 -1.34 5.91
C ARG A 22 -7.77 -0.42 4.69
N ARG A 23 -8.19 0.83 4.90
CA ARG A 23 -8.28 1.83 3.82
C ARG A 23 -6.90 2.13 3.22
N LEU A 24 -5.91 2.40 4.07
CA LEU A 24 -4.55 2.72 3.64
C LEU A 24 -3.86 1.51 3.00
N PHE A 25 -4.14 0.30 3.50
CA PHE A 25 -3.67 -0.93 2.86
C PHE A 25 -4.12 -0.98 1.40
N VAL A 26 -5.41 -0.83 1.12
CA VAL A 26 -5.93 -0.94 -0.26
C VAL A 26 -5.39 0.19 -1.14
N MET A 27 -5.48 1.43 -0.66
CA MET A 27 -5.05 2.61 -1.41
C MET A 27 -3.57 2.53 -1.79
N ASN A 28 -2.71 2.18 -0.83
CA ASN A 28 -1.29 2.15 -1.12
C ASN A 28 -0.86 0.85 -1.83
N ALA A 29 -1.52 -0.29 -1.61
CA ALA A 29 -1.27 -1.48 -2.41
C ALA A 29 -1.52 -1.18 -3.89
N PHE A 30 -2.61 -0.48 -4.18
CA PHE A 30 -2.97 -0.02 -5.51
C PHE A 30 -1.89 0.90 -6.11
N ASP A 31 -1.43 1.90 -5.35
CA ASP A 31 -0.35 2.80 -5.79
C ASP A 31 0.97 2.07 -6.06
N GLY A 32 1.34 1.12 -5.19
CA GLY A 32 2.52 0.28 -5.39
C GLY A 32 2.44 -0.54 -6.67
N VAL A 33 1.25 -1.04 -7.02
CA VAL A 33 1.02 -1.77 -8.26
C VAL A 33 1.19 -0.88 -9.48
N LEU A 34 0.46 0.24 -9.52
CA LEU A 34 0.48 1.13 -10.67
C LEU A 34 1.86 1.75 -10.91
N THR A 35 2.55 2.13 -9.83
CA THR A 35 3.87 2.74 -9.92
C THR A 35 4.88 1.76 -10.53
N LEU A 36 4.89 0.51 -10.06
CA LEU A 36 5.81 -0.51 -10.60
C LEU A 36 5.43 -0.97 -12.00
N MET A 37 4.14 -1.05 -12.32
CA MET A 37 3.70 -1.26 -13.71
C MET A 37 4.24 -0.16 -14.62
N GLY A 38 4.20 1.11 -14.17
CA GLY A 38 4.78 2.22 -14.92
C GLY A 38 6.28 2.08 -15.15
N VAL A 39 7.04 1.67 -14.13
CA VAL A 39 8.49 1.39 -14.25
C VAL A 39 8.75 0.26 -15.25
N VAL A 40 8.00 -0.84 -15.16
CA VAL A 40 8.14 -2.01 -16.04
C VAL A 40 7.81 -1.67 -17.50
N ILE A 41 6.74 -0.90 -17.74
CA ILE A 41 6.35 -0.42 -19.06
C ILE A 41 7.39 0.52 -19.64
N GLY A 42 7.83 1.51 -18.86
CA GLY A 42 8.85 2.46 -19.28
C GLY A 42 10.17 1.77 -19.63
N ALA A 43 10.62 0.81 -18.81
CA ALA A 43 11.81 0.02 -19.08
C ALA A 43 11.68 -0.79 -20.38
N HIS A 44 10.52 -1.45 -20.60
CA HIS A 44 10.29 -2.23 -21.80
C HIS A 44 10.29 -1.37 -23.08
N LEU A 45 9.59 -0.22 -23.06
CA LEU A 45 9.52 0.70 -24.19
C LEU A 45 10.84 1.41 -24.48
N SER A 46 11.65 1.66 -23.44
CA SER A 46 13.01 2.20 -23.58
C SER A 46 14.03 1.17 -24.12
N GLY A 47 13.59 -0.06 -24.43
CA GLY A 47 14.46 -1.10 -24.97
C GLY A 47 15.42 -1.72 -23.94
N VAL A 48 15.10 -1.65 -22.64
CA VAL A 48 15.90 -2.31 -21.61
C VAL A 48 15.78 -3.82 -21.75
N THR A 49 16.91 -4.46 -22.08
CA THR A 49 16.99 -5.91 -22.31
C THR A 49 17.58 -6.68 -21.12
N ASP A 50 18.15 -5.99 -20.14
CA ASP A 50 18.69 -6.59 -18.93
C ASP A 50 17.63 -6.64 -17.82
N PRO A 51 17.18 -7.84 -17.40
CA PRO A 51 16.25 -8.00 -16.28
C PRO A 51 16.77 -7.41 -14.97
N HIS A 52 18.10 -7.37 -14.76
CA HIS A 52 18.69 -6.86 -13.52
C HIS A 52 18.36 -5.39 -13.29
N VAL A 53 18.24 -4.60 -14.36
CA VAL A 53 17.85 -3.18 -14.26
C VAL A 53 16.43 -3.07 -13.69
N VAL A 54 15.48 -3.87 -14.18
CA VAL A 54 14.09 -3.85 -13.69
C VAL A 54 13.99 -4.38 -12.26
N ILE A 55 14.75 -5.43 -11.94
CA ILE A 55 14.77 -6.00 -10.58
C ILE A 55 15.32 -4.99 -9.57
N THR A 56 16.47 -4.38 -9.87
CA THR A 56 17.11 -3.43 -8.95
C THR A 56 16.29 -2.15 -8.82
N ALA A 57 15.78 -1.59 -9.92
CA ALA A 57 14.89 -0.44 -9.90
C ALA A 57 13.60 -0.75 -9.13
N GLY A 58 13.02 -1.92 -9.34
CA GLY A 58 11.77 -2.30 -8.70
C GLY A 58 11.89 -2.57 -7.20
N ILE A 59 12.97 -3.23 -6.77
CA ILE A 59 13.27 -3.42 -5.34
C ILE A 59 13.59 -2.08 -4.68
N ALA A 60 14.37 -1.22 -5.34
CA ALA A 60 14.69 0.11 -4.82
C ALA A 60 13.41 0.96 -4.68
N ALA A 61 12.54 0.95 -5.68
CA ALA A 61 11.26 1.66 -5.64
C ALA A 61 10.34 1.11 -4.55
N SER A 62 10.23 -0.22 -4.40
CA SER A 62 9.47 -0.87 -3.34
C SER A 62 9.97 -0.47 -1.94
N LEU A 63 11.28 -0.50 -1.71
CA LEU A 63 11.87 -0.11 -0.44
C LEU A 63 11.67 1.39 -0.16
N ALA A 64 11.83 2.24 -1.18
CA ALA A 64 11.60 3.66 -1.07
C ALA A 64 10.13 3.97 -0.72
N MET A 65 9.16 3.31 -1.38
CA MET A 65 7.74 3.42 -1.03
C MET A 65 7.46 2.95 0.39
N GLY A 66 8.11 1.87 0.83
CA GLY A 66 7.95 1.38 2.20
C GLY A 66 8.45 2.35 3.26
N ILE A 67 9.66 2.87 3.09
CA ILE A 67 10.24 3.87 4.01
C ILE A 67 9.42 5.17 3.99
N SER A 68 9.04 5.62 2.79
CA SER A 68 8.24 6.83 2.58
C SER A 68 6.85 6.70 3.22
N GLY A 69 6.15 5.59 2.97
CA GLY A 69 4.83 5.33 3.53
C GLY A 69 4.85 5.23 5.05
N ILE A 70 5.77 4.44 5.63
CA ILE A 70 5.90 4.34 7.10
C ILE A 70 6.19 5.71 7.71
N SER A 71 7.18 6.43 7.19
CA SER A 71 7.61 7.70 7.79
C SER A 71 6.56 8.79 7.59
N GLY A 72 6.00 8.91 6.38
CA GLY A 72 4.98 9.88 6.02
C GLY A 72 3.69 9.68 6.78
N ALA A 73 3.15 8.45 6.78
CA ALA A 73 1.93 8.14 7.52
C ALA A 73 2.12 8.26 9.03
N TYR A 74 3.28 7.86 9.58
CA TYR A 74 3.54 8.03 11.01
C TYR A 74 3.54 9.50 11.42
N LEU A 75 4.24 10.36 10.68
CA LEU A 75 4.30 11.79 10.99
C LEU A 75 2.94 12.46 10.85
N ALA A 76 2.19 12.15 9.78
CA ALA A 76 0.87 12.70 9.54
C ALA A 76 -0.15 12.22 10.58
N GLU A 77 -0.25 10.91 10.79
CA GLU A 77 -1.23 10.30 11.71
C GLU A 77 -0.93 10.68 13.16
N ARG A 78 0.35 10.78 13.54
CA ARG A 78 0.74 11.27 14.87
C ARG A 78 0.38 12.74 15.06
N ALA A 79 0.57 13.58 14.05
CA ALA A 79 0.24 15.00 14.13
C ALA A 79 -1.27 15.22 14.34
N GLU A 80 -2.11 14.56 13.53
CA GLU A 80 -3.57 14.68 13.66
C GLU A 80 -4.07 14.13 15.00
N ARG A 81 -3.62 12.94 15.39
CA ARG A 81 -4.02 12.34 16.67
C ARG A 81 -3.58 13.15 17.89
N ARG A 82 -2.39 13.75 17.85
CA ARG A 82 -1.93 14.62 18.93
C ARG A 82 -2.75 15.92 18.99
N ARG A 83 -3.13 16.46 17.83
CA ARG A 83 -4.04 17.61 17.75
C ARG A 83 -5.40 17.27 18.35
N ASP A 84 -5.95 16.10 18.04
CA ASP A 84 -7.25 15.67 18.58
C ASP A 84 -7.21 15.39 20.08
N LEU A 85 -6.12 14.78 20.58
CA LEU A 85 -5.90 14.62 22.02
C LEU A 85 -5.89 15.98 22.72
N LYS A 86 -5.16 16.96 22.19
CA LYS A 86 -5.05 18.31 22.77
C LYS A 86 -6.38 19.07 22.77
N LYS A 87 -7.21 18.90 21.73
CA LYS A 87 -8.59 19.43 21.70
C LYS A 87 -9.42 18.84 22.84
N LEU A 88 -9.32 17.53 23.05
CA LEU A 88 -10.04 16.83 24.12
C LEU A 88 -9.56 17.27 25.51
N GLU A 89 -8.26 17.42 25.72
CA GLU A 89 -7.67 17.95 26.97
C GLU A 89 -8.22 19.34 27.32
N THR A 90 -8.29 20.21 26.30
CA THR A 90 -8.81 21.57 26.46
C THR A 90 -10.29 21.56 26.83
N ALA A 91 -11.10 20.73 26.17
CA ALA A 91 -12.53 20.60 26.46
C ALA A 91 -12.80 20.00 27.86
N MET A 92 -11.91 19.15 28.35
CA MET A 92 -12.00 18.52 29.66
C MET A 92 -11.30 19.29 30.78
N LEU A 93 -10.59 20.38 30.44
CA LEU A 93 -9.73 21.13 31.36
C LEU A 93 -8.77 20.23 32.17
N LYS A 94 -8.28 19.15 31.53
CA LYS A 94 -7.48 18.12 32.18
C LYS A 94 -6.44 17.57 31.20
N ASN A 95 -5.19 17.41 31.67
CA ASN A 95 -4.14 16.73 30.90
C ASN A 95 -4.47 15.22 30.76
N LEU A 96 -4.37 14.71 29.54
CA LEU A 96 -4.68 13.34 29.16
C LEU A 96 -3.43 12.57 28.66
N GLU A 97 -2.25 13.19 28.60
CA GLU A 97 -1.02 12.59 28.07
C GLU A 97 -0.66 11.27 28.78
N ASP A 98 -0.87 11.16 30.09
CA ASP A 98 -0.58 9.95 30.86
C ASP A 98 -1.71 8.89 30.86
N THR A 99 -2.77 9.12 30.11
CA THR A 99 -3.94 8.22 30.07
C THR A 99 -3.70 6.98 29.21
N GLN A 100 -4.51 5.93 29.43
CA GLN A 100 -4.51 4.77 28.53
C GLN A 100 -4.95 5.16 27.11
N TYR A 101 -5.79 6.19 26.99
CA TYR A 101 -6.27 6.68 25.70
C TYR A 101 -5.13 7.30 24.88
N ALA A 102 -4.32 8.18 25.47
CA ALA A 102 -3.16 8.76 24.79
C ALA A 102 -2.18 7.70 24.28
N ARG A 103 -1.86 6.69 25.11
CA ARG A 103 -1.02 5.55 24.71
C ARG A 103 -1.65 4.68 23.61
N ALA A 104 -2.96 4.48 23.65
CA ALA A 104 -3.68 3.74 22.61
C ALA A 104 -3.60 4.48 21.27
N THR A 105 -3.76 5.79 21.31
CA THR A 105 -3.72 6.68 20.16
C THR A 105 -2.33 6.67 19.49
N GLU A 106 -1.24 6.80 20.25
CA GLU A 106 0.13 6.71 19.70
C GLU A 106 0.43 5.33 19.12
N PHE A 107 0.04 4.26 19.81
CA PHE A 107 0.24 2.90 19.32
C PHE A 107 -0.47 2.68 17.98
N ALA A 108 -1.70 3.14 17.87
CA ALA A 108 -2.46 3.00 16.64
C ALA A 108 -1.87 3.85 15.49
N SER A 109 -1.24 5.01 15.73
CA SER A 109 -0.45 5.71 14.70
C SER A 109 0.65 4.83 14.12
N VAL A 110 1.37 4.10 14.98
CA VAL A 110 2.45 3.21 14.55
C VAL A 110 1.90 2.05 13.73
N VAL A 111 0.83 1.41 14.19
CA VAL A 111 0.20 0.28 13.47
C VAL A 111 -0.28 0.73 12.09
N VAL A 112 -0.98 1.88 12.03
CA VAL A 112 -1.47 2.46 10.79
C VAL A 112 -0.32 2.75 9.82
N ALA A 113 0.75 3.40 10.30
CA ALA A 113 1.90 3.72 9.47
C ALA A 113 2.65 2.50 8.94
N VAL A 114 2.77 1.45 9.76
CA VAL A 114 3.38 0.18 9.32
C VAL A 114 2.59 -0.46 8.20
N VAL A 115 1.25 -0.52 8.33
CA VAL A 115 0.39 -1.05 7.27
C VAL A 115 0.47 -0.19 6.01
N ASP A 116 0.47 1.12 6.19
CA ASP A 116 0.57 2.11 5.12
C ASP A 116 1.81 1.90 4.24
N GLY A 117 3.01 1.73 4.81
CA GLY A 117 4.21 1.53 4.00
C GLY A 117 4.50 0.08 3.60
N ILE A 118 4.11 -0.93 4.39
CA ILE A 118 4.28 -2.33 3.98
C ILE A 118 3.43 -2.64 2.74
N SER A 119 2.22 -2.09 2.68
CA SER A 119 1.29 -2.36 1.59
C SER A 119 1.83 -2.07 0.17
N PRO A 120 2.28 -0.84 -0.16
CA PRO A 120 2.83 -0.51 -1.47
C PRO A 120 4.15 -1.24 -1.73
N ALA A 121 4.99 -1.40 -0.70
CA ALA A 121 6.25 -2.11 -0.84
C ALA A 121 6.04 -3.56 -1.27
N LEU A 122 5.13 -4.28 -0.62
CA LEU A 122 4.81 -5.66 -0.98
C LEU A 122 4.17 -5.77 -2.35
N SER A 123 3.19 -4.90 -2.66
CA SER A 123 2.49 -4.97 -3.94
C SER A 123 3.42 -4.64 -5.11
N ALA A 124 4.32 -3.66 -4.94
CA ALA A 124 5.40 -3.36 -5.86
C ALA A 124 6.37 -4.55 -6.05
N ALA A 125 6.82 -5.17 -4.96
CA ALA A 125 7.75 -6.29 -5.00
C ALA A 125 7.17 -7.50 -5.73
N ILE A 126 5.86 -7.76 -5.58
CA ILE A 126 5.15 -8.84 -6.28
C ILE A 126 5.30 -8.69 -7.81
N ILE A 127 5.24 -7.47 -8.33
CA ILE A 127 5.34 -7.20 -9.78
C ILE A 127 6.72 -7.53 -10.33
N VAL A 128 7.76 -7.42 -9.50
CA VAL A 128 9.14 -7.75 -9.90
C VAL A 128 9.37 -9.27 -10.00
N VAL A 129 8.53 -10.10 -9.38
CA VAL A 129 8.73 -11.56 -9.29
C VAL A 129 8.97 -12.24 -10.65
N PRO A 130 8.21 -11.97 -11.73
CA PRO A 130 8.46 -12.61 -13.03
C PRO A 130 9.84 -12.30 -13.62
N TYR A 131 10.41 -11.13 -13.33
CA TYR A 131 11.74 -10.75 -13.79
C TYR A 131 12.85 -11.58 -13.13
N LEU A 132 12.65 -12.11 -11.92
CA LEU A 132 13.58 -13.06 -11.29
C LEU A 132 13.73 -14.36 -12.10
N PHE A 133 12.74 -14.70 -12.91
CA PHE A 133 12.73 -15.88 -13.77
C PHE A 133 13.03 -15.56 -15.25
N ALA A 134 13.35 -14.30 -15.57
CA ALA A 134 13.55 -13.85 -16.96
C ALA A 134 14.63 -14.64 -17.71
N GLY A 135 15.65 -15.16 -17.04
CA GLY A 135 16.66 -16.03 -17.64
C GLY A 135 16.11 -17.36 -18.18
N LYS A 136 14.95 -17.83 -17.70
CA LYS A 136 14.29 -19.06 -18.17
C LYS A 136 13.17 -18.80 -19.19
N ILE A 137 12.40 -17.72 -19.00
CA ILE A 137 11.20 -17.44 -19.80
C ILE A 137 11.41 -16.35 -20.87
N GLY A 138 12.52 -15.63 -20.83
CA GLY A 138 12.81 -14.47 -21.67
C GLY A 138 12.24 -13.15 -21.11
N ILE A 139 12.87 -12.03 -21.47
CA ILE A 139 12.48 -10.68 -21.00
C ILE A 139 11.07 -10.28 -21.44
N GLN A 140 10.66 -10.63 -22.66
CA GLN A 140 9.32 -10.31 -23.17
C GLN A 140 8.23 -11.07 -22.40
N SER A 141 8.44 -12.36 -22.15
CA SER A 141 7.50 -13.16 -21.34
C SER A 141 7.43 -12.66 -19.90
N ALA A 142 8.57 -12.25 -19.31
CA ALA A 142 8.61 -11.67 -17.98
C ALA A 142 7.82 -10.35 -17.91
N PHE A 143 7.91 -9.51 -18.94
CA PHE A 143 7.12 -8.28 -19.07
C PHE A 143 5.60 -8.57 -19.06
N TYR A 144 5.12 -9.45 -19.95
CA TYR A 144 3.69 -9.78 -20.00
C TYR A 144 3.20 -10.47 -18.73
N ALA A 145 4.00 -11.36 -18.14
CA ALA A 145 3.69 -12.00 -16.87
C ALA A 145 3.60 -10.99 -15.72
N SER A 146 4.50 -10.01 -15.68
CA SER A 146 4.48 -8.90 -14.72
C SER A 146 3.20 -8.06 -14.86
N LEU A 147 2.79 -7.77 -16.09
CA LEU A 147 1.58 -7.00 -16.37
C LEU A 147 0.31 -7.75 -15.94
N LEU A 148 0.21 -9.03 -16.31
CA LEU A 148 -0.90 -9.90 -15.91
C LEU A 148 -0.98 -10.06 -14.40
N LEU A 149 0.18 -10.19 -13.73
CA LEU A 149 0.24 -10.26 -12.28
C LEU A 149 -0.22 -8.96 -11.63
N GLY A 150 0.18 -7.81 -12.16
CA GLY A 150 -0.31 -6.49 -11.71
C GLY A 150 -1.84 -6.39 -11.83
N LEU A 151 -2.40 -6.73 -12.98
CA LEU A 151 -3.86 -6.74 -13.18
C LEU A 151 -4.58 -7.73 -12.26
N ALA A 152 -4.00 -8.89 -11.99
CA ALA A 152 -4.55 -9.86 -11.04
C ALA A 152 -4.54 -9.33 -9.60
N VAL A 153 -3.48 -8.61 -9.20
CA VAL A 153 -3.42 -7.95 -7.90
C VAL A 153 -4.48 -6.83 -7.81
N LEU A 154 -4.62 -5.99 -8.84
CA LEU A 154 -5.67 -4.97 -8.89
C LEU A 154 -7.08 -5.59 -8.79
N PHE A 155 -7.32 -6.68 -9.51
CA PHE A 155 -8.61 -7.37 -9.47
C PHE A 155 -8.92 -7.93 -8.07
N THR A 156 -7.93 -8.52 -7.40
CA THR A 156 -8.10 -9.05 -6.05
C THR A 156 -8.30 -7.94 -5.01
N LEU A 157 -7.59 -6.80 -5.14
CA LEU A 157 -7.81 -5.61 -4.34
C LEU A 157 -9.24 -5.04 -4.54
N GLY A 158 -9.74 -5.03 -5.77
CA GLY A 158 -11.11 -4.57 -6.07
C GLY A 158 -12.17 -5.48 -5.46
N ILE A 159 -12.00 -6.80 -5.56
CA ILE A 159 -12.86 -7.78 -4.88
C ILE A 159 -12.83 -7.57 -3.36
N PHE A 160 -11.65 -7.35 -2.80
CA PHE A 160 -11.47 -7.12 -1.38
C PHE A 160 -12.20 -5.85 -0.92
N LEU A 161 -12.05 -4.74 -1.66
CA LEU A 161 -12.70 -3.47 -1.34
C LEU A 161 -14.23 -3.57 -1.44
N ALA A 162 -14.75 -4.20 -2.49
CA ALA A 162 -16.19 -4.43 -2.62
C ALA A 162 -16.79 -5.26 -1.49
N ARG A 163 -16.04 -6.25 -0.98
CA ARG A 163 -16.48 -7.06 0.17
C ARG A 163 -16.55 -6.27 1.46
N VAL A 164 -15.75 -5.21 1.58
CA VAL A 164 -15.76 -4.30 2.72
C VAL A 164 -16.89 -3.28 2.61
N SER A 165 -17.26 -2.86 1.39
CA SER A 165 -18.27 -1.84 1.11
C SER A 165 -19.67 -2.40 0.81
N ASP A 166 -19.91 -3.71 0.98
CA ASP A 166 -21.15 -4.40 0.58
C ASP A 166 -21.56 -4.16 -0.90
N GLU A 167 -20.56 -3.99 -1.77
CA GLU A 167 -20.73 -3.81 -3.20
C GLU A 167 -20.52 -5.12 -3.99
N ARG A 168 -20.83 -5.11 -5.29
CA ARG A 168 -20.66 -6.27 -6.17
C ARG A 168 -19.16 -6.54 -6.41
N PRO A 169 -18.58 -7.68 -5.94
CA PRO A 169 -17.14 -7.91 -5.99
C PRO A 169 -16.56 -7.92 -7.40
N LEU A 170 -17.28 -8.55 -8.33
CA LEU A 170 -16.84 -8.63 -9.73
C LEU A 170 -16.82 -7.24 -10.39
N ALA A 171 -17.78 -6.38 -10.07
CA ALA A 171 -17.85 -5.04 -10.67
C ALA A 171 -16.68 -4.16 -10.22
N SER A 172 -16.35 -4.17 -8.92
CA SER A 172 -15.21 -3.41 -8.38
C SER A 172 -13.87 -3.95 -8.89
N GLY A 173 -13.72 -5.28 -8.98
CA GLY A 173 -12.55 -5.90 -9.60
C GLY A 173 -12.35 -5.44 -11.05
N ILE A 174 -13.42 -5.43 -11.85
CA ILE A 174 -13.39 -4.95 -13.24
C ILE A 174 -13.04 -3.45 -13.29
N GLN A 175 -13.61 -2.62 -12.41
CA GLN A 175 -13.26 -1.20 -12.33
C GLN A 175 -11.78 -0.99 -12.07
N MET A 176 -11.17 -1.74 -11.14
CA MET A 176 -9.73 -1.65 -10.88
C MET A 176 -8.88 -2.11 -12.07
N ILE A 177 -9.29 -3.17 -12.79
CA ILE A 177 -8.65 -3.56 -14.05
C ILE A 177 -8.71 -2.42 -15.07
N LEU A 178 -9.87 -1.77 -15.23
CA LEU A 178 -10.02 -0.65 -16.17
C LEU A 178 -9.09 0.51 -15.84
N VAL A 179 -8.91 0.83 -14.55
CA VAL A 179 -7.92 1.85 -14.14
C VAL A 179 -6.51 1.37 -14.47
N GLY A 180 -6.16 0.12 -14.18
CA GLY A 180 -4.86 -0.45 -14.56
C GLY A 180 -4.58 -0.38 -16.07
N ILE A 181 -5.56 -0.73 -16.90
CA ILE A 181 -5.46 -0.61 -18.37
C ILE A 181 -5.28 0.85 -18.79
N ALA A 182 -6.04 1.78 -18.20
CA ALA A 182 -5.87 3.21 -18.48
C ALA A 182 -4.46 3.68 -18.13
N THR A 183 -3.91 3.26 -16.98
CA THR A 183 -2.52 3.55 -16.60
C THR A 183 -1.52 2.99 -17.60
N ILE A 184 -1.71 1.75 -18.07
CA ILE A 184 -0.85 1.14 -19.08
C ILE A 184 -0.83 1.98 -20.35
N ILE A 185 -2.00 2.41 -20.82
CA ILE A 185 -2.13 3.22 -22.04
C ILE A 185 -1.45 4.57 -21.84
N ILE A 186 -1.76 5.28 -20.75
CA ILE A 186 -1.24 6.63 -20.49
C ILE A 186 0.28 6.60 -20.32
N VAL A 187 0.81 5.71 -19.49
CA VAL A 187 2.26 5.59 -19.28
C VAL A 187 2.95 5.13 -20.55
N GLY A 188 2.33 4.21 -21.29
CA GLY A 188 2.82 3.77 -22.59
C GLY A 188 2.96 4.91 -23.59
N LEU A 189 2.01 5.86 -23.63
CA LEU A 189 2.08 7.05 -24.48
C LEU A 189 3.16 8.03 -24.05
N VAL A 190 3.42 8.16 -22.74
CA VAL A 190 4.46 9.07 -22.21
C VAL A 190 5.86 8.53 -22.48
N ALA A 191 6.02 7.21 -22.57
CA ALA A 191 7.31 6.55 -22.78
C ALA A 191 7.67 6.34 -24.27
N GLN A 192 6.89 6.89 -25.20
CA GLN A 192 7.14 6.87 -26.66
C GLN A 192 7.99 8.05 -27.13
#